data_AF-A0A0A7GCG8-F1
#
_entry.id   AF-A0A0A7GCG8-F1
#
_cell.length_a   1.000
_cell.length_b   1.000
_cell.length_c   1.000
_cell.angle_alpha   90.00
_cell.angle_beta   90.00
_cell.angle_gamma   90.00
#
_symmetry.space_group_name_H-M   'P 1'
#
loop_
_entity.id
_entity.type
_entity.pdbx_description
1 polymer ?
#
loop_
_entity_poly.entity_id
_entity_poly.type
_entity_poly.pdbx_seq_one_letter_code
_entity_poly.pdbx_strand_id
1 'polypeptide(L)'
;MKGSEKMRNDEGKLSLDLLIGLTIFLMSFVFIIQYVPAIFASERSEIYLYPLAYRISALLVEDPGYWSNGSVNGTDWENYYSLPDVEVRPGLMGSEVNVLDPVKIDALNSLYASAGIDGLRKALGLKTPDRVFGFNISLQLLSSNSSNPIYSMNGSQPMLLIGEPIPDGSNVARYERIIAFENTTSVSKISSKLDTPNTVNYNYAVPAPVGSFVIVITGVNDNQSATEPWMRVDVNSINVIDVRGNETISTFDLTGDINQYSGTVNVDIQVHNVRGYVISTNAGEYIGGRIVAKLVVAVW
;
A
#
# COMPACT_ATOMS: atom_id res chain seq x y z
N MET A 1 -26.28 42.31 86.48
CA MET A 1 -25.61 41.03 86.19
C MET A 1 -26.33 40.36 85.02
N LYS A 2 -25.76 40.49 83.82
CA LYS A 2 -26.09 39.89 82.51
C LYS A 2 -25.35 40.79 81.52
N GLY A 3 -24.14 40.43 81.12
CA GLY A 3 -23.90 39.44 80.08
C GLY A 3 -23.41 40.20 78.86
N SER A 4 -22.17 40.70 78.92
CA SER A 4 -21.49 41.23 77.73
C SER A 4 -20.85 40.04 77.04
N GLU A 5 -21.56 39.55 76.03
CA GLU A 5 -21.14 38.52 75.10
C GLU A 5 -19.83 38.92 74.40
N LYS A 6 -18.76 38.18 74.73
CA LYS A 6 -17.95 37.42 73.76
C LYS A 6 -17.79 38.02 72.34
N MET A 7 -17.21 39.22 72.18
CA MET A 7 -16.52 39.58 70.94
C MET A 7 -15.04 39.17 71.04
N ARG A 8 -14.78 37.86 70.89
CA ARG A 8 -13.41 37.33 70.71
C ARG A 8 -13.20 36.99 69.24
N ASN A 9 -12.55 37.92 68.53
CA ASN A 9 -11.49 37.61 67.57
C ASN A 9 -11.89 36.79 66.32
N ASP A 10 -12.84 37.29 65.53
CA ASP A 10 -13.23 36.69 64.25
C ASP A 10 -12.47 37.27 63.03
N GLU A 11 -11.87 38.46 63.16
CA GLU A 11 -11.08 39.09 62.09
C GLU A 11 -9.79 38.33 61.77
N GLY A 12 -9.15 37.72 62.77
CA GLY A 12 -7.96 36.88 62.59
C GLY A 12 -8.26 35.52 61.94
N LYS A 13 -9.50 35.01 62.05
CA LYS A 13 -9.91 33.73 61.45
C LYS A 13 -10.13 33.87 59.95
N LEU A 14 -10.71 34.98 59.50
CA LEU A 14 -10.87 35.27 58.06
C LEU A 14 -9.52 35.32 57.33
N SER A 15 -8.50 35.90 57.97
CA SER A 15 -7.13 35.96 57.42
C SER A 15 -6.44 34.59 57.41
N LEU A 16 -6.64 33.79 58.47
CA LEU A 16 -6.09 32.43 58.56
C LEU A 16 -6.70 31.48 57.53
N ASP A 17 -8.04 31.50 57.38
CA ASP A 17 -8.75 30.62 56.44
C ASP A 17 -8.40 30.96 54.98
N LEU A 18 -8.22 32.26 54.66
CA LEU A 18 -7.73 32.71 53.36
C LEU A 18 -6.29 32.23 53.11
N LEU A 19 -5.41 32.33 54.11
CA LEU A 19 -4.02 31.90 53.99
C LEU A 19 -3.92 30.39 53.78
N ILE A 20 -4.68 29.61 54.55
CA ILE A 20 -4.75 28.14 54.40
C ILE A 20 -5.33 27.78 53.03
N GLY A 21 -6.41 28.43 52.60
CA GLY A 21 -7.01 28.22 51.29
C GLY A 21 -6.05 28.53 50.13
N LEU A 22 -5.33 29.66 50.21
CA LEU A 22 -4.31 30.04 49.23
C LEU A 22 -3.15 29.04 49.20
N THR A 23 -2.75 28.51 50.37
CA THR A 23 -1.66 27.54 50.47
C THR A 23 -2.06 26.20 49.85
N ILE A 24 -3.27 25.71 50.12
CA ILE A 24 -3.81 24.49 49.50
C ILE A 24 -3.94 24.68 47.99
N PHE A 25 -4.41 25.85 47.55
CA PHE A 25 -4.51 26.18 46.14
C PHE A 25 -3.14 26.20 45.46
N LEU A 26 -2.15 26.90 46.01
CA LEU A 26 -0.79 26.98 45.46
C LEU A 26 -0.11 25.62 45.45
N MET A 27 -0.27 24.83 46.51
CA MET A 27 0.29 23.48 46.57
C MET A 27 -0.33 22.59 45.48
N SER A 28 -1.65 22.63 45.33
CA SER A 28 -2.37 21.91 44.27
C SER A 28 -1.96 22.38 42.88
N PHE A 29 -1.77 23.68 42.69
CA PHE A 29 -1.33 24.28 41.43
C PHE A 29 0.09 23.84 41.04
N VAL A 30 1.01 23.80 42.00
CA VAL A 30 2.37 23.29 41.79
C VAL A 30 2.35 21.81 41.41
N PHE A 31 1.51 21.00 42.06
CA PHE A 31 1.32 19.60 41.67
C PHE A 31 0.81 19.50 40.22
N ILE A 32 -0.24 20.24 39.85
CA ILE A 32 -0.78 20.22 38.48
C ILE A 32 0.30 20.60 37.45
N ILE A 33 1.07 21.68 37.69
CA ILE A 33 2.14 22.12 36.78
C ILE A 33 3.22 21.03 36.61
N GLN A 34 3.53 20.26 37.65
CA GLN A 34 4.50 19.17 37.55
C GLN A 34 3.96 17.95 36.78
N TYR A 35 2.65 17.69 36.84
CA TYR A 35 2.03 16.56 36.14
C TYR A 35 1.67 16.85 34.67
N VAL A 36 1.44 18.11 34.29
CA VAL A 36 1.14 18.47 32.88
C VAL A 36 2.22 17.97 31.91
N PRO A 37 3.54 18.15 32.14
CA PRO A 37 4.58 17.60 31.27
C PRO A 37 4.58 16.07 31.19
N ALA A 38 4.19 15.37 32.27
CA ALA A 38 4.20 13.91 32.32
C ALA A 38 3.13 13.29 31.40
N ILE A 39 1.99 13.95 31.23
CA ILE A 39 0.93 13.53 30.30
C ILE A 39 1.45 13.52 28.85
N PHE A 40 2.32 14.47 28.49
CA PHE A 40 2.91 14.54 27.16
C PHE A 40 4.15 13.65 26.97
N ALA A 41 4.64 12.96 28.01
CA ALA A 41 5.82 12.12 27.89
C ALA A 41 5.55 10.81 27.13
N SER A 42 4.35 10.23 27.29
CA SER A 42 3.94 9.00 26.58
C SER A 42 3.86 9.21 25.06
N GLU A 43 3.29 10.34 24.65
CA GLU A 43 3.12 10.75 23.24
C GLU A 43 4.46 10.91 22.50
N ARG A 44 5.54 11.30 23.18
CA ARG A 44 6.85 11.55 22.53
C ARG A 44 7.45 10.32 21.87
N SER A 45 7.10 9.12 22.32
CA SER A 45 7.60 7.88 21.73
C SER A 45 6.89 7.49 20.42
N GLU A 46 5.60 7.79 20.30
CA GLU A 46 4.84 7.57 19.07
C GLU A 46 5.10 8.65 18.00
N ILE A 47 5.39 9.88 18.45
CA ILE A 47 5.59 11.04 17.56
C ILE A 47 6.73 10.84 16.55
N TYR A 48 7.76 10.04 16.82
CA TYR A 48 8.87 9.85 15.85
C TYR A 48 8.64 8.71 14.86
N LEU A 49 7.85 7.68 15.19
CA LEU A 49 7.69 6.50 14.34
C LEU A 49 6.74 6.76 13.16
N TYR A 50 5.62 7.44 13.38
CA TYR A 50 4.66 7.74 12.32
C TYR A 50 5.25 8.61 11.19
N PRO A 51 5.93 9.74 11.47
CA PRO A 51 6.61 10.51 10.44
C PRO A 51 7.71 9.73 9.72
N LEU A 52 8.37 8.80 10.42
CA LEU A 52 9.40 7.95 9.83
C LEU A 52 8.81 6.94 8.84
N ALA A 53 7.74 6.23 9.22
CA ALA A 53 7.01 5.32 8.33
C ALA A 53 6.44 6.07 7.12
N TYR A 54 5.87 7.26 7.33
CA TYR A 54 5.40 8.14 6.25
C TYR A 54 6.55 8.54 5.31
N ARG A 55 7.68 9.00 5.85
CA ARG A 55 8.85 9.43 5.07
C ARG A 55 9.36 8.30 4.17
N ILE A 56 9.39 7.08 4.67
CA ILE A 56 9.84 5.91 3.89
C ILE A 56 8.81 5.56 2.82
N SER A 57 7.52 5.59 3.15
CA SER A 57 6.46 5.42 2.15
C SER A 57 6.55 6.48 1.05
N ALA A 58 6.73 7.75 1.40
CA ALA A 58 6.91 8.84 0.44
C ALA A 58 8.20 8.67 -0.38
N LEU A 59 9.32 8.32 0.25
CA LEU A 59 10.58 8.03 -0.44
C LEU A 59 10.39 6.93 -1.49
N LEU A 60 9.73 5.83 -1.14
CA LEU A 60 9.53 4.72 -2.08
C LEU A 60 8.57 5.08 -3.21
N VAL A 61 7.55 5.90 -2.95
CA VAL A 61 6.41 6.07 -3.87
C VAL A 61 6.47 7.38 -4.68
N GLU A 62 7.21 8.37 -4.22
CA GLU A 62 7.31 9.71 -4.82
C GLU A 62 8.70 10.01 -5.37
N ASP A 63 9.71 9.23 -5.00
CA ASP A 63 11.09 9.41 -5.47
C ASP A 63 11.43 8.32 -6.49
N PRO A 64 12.07 8.66 -7.63
CA PRO A 64 12.54 7.66 -8.58
C PRO A 64 13.75 6.89 -8.03
N GLY A 65 14.33 7.35 -6.92
CA GLY A 65 15.56 6.88 -6.34
C GLY A 65 16.75 7.64 -6.88
N TYR A 66 17.90 7.40 -6.27
CA TYR A 66 19.15 8.09 -6.57
C TYR A 66 20.34 7.20 -6.29
N TRP A 67 21.39 7.32 -7.10
CA TRP A 67 22.68 6.72 -6.83
C TRP A 67 23.81 7.72 -7.09
N SER A 68 24.94 7.51 -6.41
CA SER A 68 26.16 8.29 -6.60
C SER A 68 27.41 7.48 -6.28
N ASN A 69 28.46 7.64 -7.07
CA ASN A 69 29.81 7.16 -6.74
C ASN A 69 30.79 8.30 -6.40
N GLY A 70 30.25 9.50 -6.13
CA GLY A 70 31.02 10.72 -5.84
C GLY A 70 31.50 11.49 -7.07
N SER A 71 31.52 10.88 -8.27
CA SER A 71 31.91 11.55 -9.53
C SER A 71 30.75 11.65 -10.52
N VAL A 72 29.90 10.63 -10.55
CA VAL A 72 28.71 10.52 -11.40
C VAL A 72 27.52 10.16 -10.51
N ASN A 73 26.35 10.65 -10.90
CA ASN A 73 25.10 10.36 -10.23
C ASN A 73 23.96 10.20 -11.25
N GLY A 74 22.85 9.60 -10.78
CA GLY A 74 21.68 9.34 -11.60
C GLY A 74 20.49 8.88 -10.77
N THR A 75 19.34 8.73 -11.43
CA THR A 75 18.08 8.27 -10.83
C THR A 75 17.75 6.80 -11.15
N ASP A 76 18.57 6.17 -11.98
CA ASP A 76 18.48 4.78 -12.45
C ASP A 76 19.25 3.82 -11.51
N TRP A 77 19.06 4.01 -10.20
CA TRP A 77 19.81 3.34 -9.14
C TRP A 77 19.69 1.80 -9.21
N GLU A 78 18.60 1.30 -9.77
CA GLU A 78 18.34 -0.12 -10.01
C GLU A 78 19.43 -0.81 -10.86
N ASN A 79 20.20 -0.04 -11.63
CA ASN A 79 21.29 -0.56 -12.45
C ASN A 79 22.67 -0.52 -11.75
N TYR A 80 22.78 0.16 -10.60
CA TYR A 80 24.07 0.46 -9.95
C TYR A 80 24.18 -0.04 -8.51
N TYR A 81 23.10 -0.55 -7.90
CA TYR A 81 23.09 -0.95 -6.48
C TYR A 81 24.09 -2.05 -6.10
N SER A 82 24.56 -2.84 -7.08
CA SER A 82 25.50 -3.94 -6.87
C SER A 82 26.96 -3.55 -7.10
N LEU A 83 27.21 -2.32 -7.56
CA LEU A 83 28.56 -1.84 -7.84
C LEU A 83 29.27 -1.39 -6.55
N PRO A 84 30.60 -1.57 -6.46
CA PRO A 84 31.38 -1.08 -5.33
C PRO A 84 31.38 0.46 -5.30
N ASP A 85 31.49 1.01 -4.09
CA ASP A 85 31.60 2.45 -3.82
C ASP A 85 30.43 3.30 -4.37
N VAL A 86 29.26 2.68 -4.54
CA VAL A 86 28.02 3.36 -4.89
C VAL A 86 27.14 3.51 -3.65
N GLU A 87 26.74 4.75 -3.37
CA GLU A 87 25.69 5.04 -2.40
C GLU A 87 24.34 5.07 -3.11
N VAL A 88 23.38 4.32 -2.58
CA VAL A 88 22.02 4.21 -3.13
C VAL A 88 21.01 4.74 -2.13
N ARG A 89 20.06 5.52 -2.65
CA ARG A 89 18.80 5.86 -2.00
C ARG A 89 17.67 5.27 -2.84
N PRO A 90 17.07 4.15 -2.42
CA PRO A 90 16.08 3.46 -3.23
C PRO A 90 14.79 4.27 -3.30
N GLY A 91 14.22 4.34 -4.49
CA GLY A 91 12.89 4.87 -4.78
C GLY A 91 12.26 4.01 -5.85
N LEU A 92 10.96 3.76 -5.75
CA LEU A 92 10.23 2.81 -6.61
C LEU A 92 9.37 3.53 -7.64
N MET A 93 9.34 4.87 -7.63
CA MET A 93 8.53 5.63 -8.57
C MET A 93 9.00 5.38 -10.01
N GLY A 94 8.02 5.05 -10.85
CA GLY A 94 8.13 4.91 -12.29
C GLY A 94 7.88 6.24 -13.00
N SER A 95 6.91 6.26 -13.92
CA SER A 95 6.49 7.47 -14.65
C SER A 95 5.88 8.57 -13.81
N GLU A 96 5.13 8.24 -12.76
CA GLU A 96 4.35 9.22 -11.98
C GLU A 96 4.38 8.87 -10.49
N VAL A 97 4.16 9.88 -9.63
CA VAL A 97 3.97 9.67 -8.19
C VAL A 97 2.82 8.69 -7.94
N ASN A 98 3.01 7.74 -7.01
CA ASN A 98 2.09 6.62 -6.75
C ASN A 98 2.07 5.52 -7.81
N VAL A 99 2.90 5.60 -8.84
CA VAL A 99 3.06 4.54 -9.84
C VAL A 99 4.42 3.90 -9.63
N LEU A 100 4.41 2.62 -9.26
CA LEU A 100 5.64 1.87 -8.97
C LEU A 100 6.10 1.12 -10.20
N ASP A 101 7.40 1.19 -10.46
CA ASP A 101 8.07 0.41 -11.50
C ASP A 101 8.41 -1.01 -10.97
N PRO A 102 7.88 -2.08 -11.59
CA PRO A 102 8.22 -3.45 -11.23
C PRO A 102 9.73 -3.75 -11.25
N VAL A 103 10.50 -3.14 -12.15
CA VAL A 103 11.95 -3.35 -12.24
C VAL A 103 12.66 -2.84 -11.00
N LYS A 104 12.23 -1.68 -10.48
CA LYS A 104 12.78 -1.10 -9.24
C LYS A 104 12.38 -1.91 -8.00
N ILE A 105 11.19 -2.52 -8.01
CA ILE A 105 10.77 -3.43 -6.95
C ILE A 105 11.70 -4.66 -6.90
N ASP A 106 11.99 -5.27 -8.05
CA ASP A 106 12.91 -6.40 -8.15
C ASP A 106 14.34 -6.02 -7.74
N ALA A 107 14.79 -4.82 -8.12
CA ALA A 107 16.08 -4.29 -7.70
C ALA A 107 16.15 -4.04 -6.19
N LEU A 108 15.07 -3.59 -5.56
CA LEU A 108 15.00 -3.41 -4.11
C LEU A 108 15.08 -4.74 -3.36
N ASN A 109 14.38 -5.78 -3.85
CA ASN A 109 14.50 -7.14 -3.31
C ASN A 109 15.93 -7.65 -3.44
N SER A 110 16.58 -7.41 -4.58
CA SER A 110 17.96 -7.83 -4.85
C SER A 110 18.97 -7.07 -3.98
N LEU A 111 18.75 -5.78 -3.75
CA LEU A 111 19.53 -4.98 -2.80
C LEU A 111 19.39 -5.53 -1.37
N TYR A 112 18.16 -5.85 -0.94
CA TYR A 112 17.94 -6.44 0.38
C TYR A 112 18.64 -7.80 0.52
N ALA A 113 18.57 -8.65 -0.51
CA ALA A 113 19.22 -9.95 -0.51
C ALA A 113 20.75 -9.88 -0.47
N SER A 114 21.35 -8.87 -1.12
CA SER A 114 22.80 -8.72 -1.23
C SER A 114 23.43 -7.91 -0.09
N ALA A 115 22.86 -6.75 0.25
CA ALA A 115 23.37 -5.87 1.30
C ALA A 115 22.90 -6.27 2.71
N GLY A 116 21.92 -7.17 2.79
CA GLY A 116 21.27 -7.56 4.03
C GLY A 116 20.47 -6.44 4.68
N ILE A 117 19.96 -6.72 5.87
CA ILE A 117 19.08 -5.79 6.57
C ILE A 117 19.77 -4.47 6.93
N ASP A 118 21.03 -4.50 7.36
CA ASP A 118 21.75 -3.30 7.79
C ASP A 118 22.10 -2.39 6.62
N GLY A 119 22.43 -2.95 5.46
CA GLY A 119 22.68 -2.19 4.24
C GLY A 119 21.44 -1.45 3.78
N LEU A 120 20.30 -2.16 3.71
CA LEU A 120 19.03 -1.53 3.35
C LEU A 120 18.57 -0.51 4.41
N ARG A 121 18.76 -0.81 5.71
CA ARG A 121 18.43 0.11 6.80
C ARG A 121 19.22 1.41 6.69
N LYS A 122 20.49 1.35 6.29
CA LYS A 122 21.29 2.55 5.98
C LYS A 122 20.72 3.31 4.78
N ALA A 123 20.41 2.61 3.69
CA ALA A 123 19.89 3.22 2.45
C ALA A 123 18.53 3.92 2.65
N LEU A 124 17.67 3.40 3.52
CA LEU A 124 16.37 4.00 3.88
C LEU A 124 16.47 5.09 4.96
N GLY A 125 17.67 5.36 5.49
CA GLY A 125 17.87 6.32 6.58
C GLY A 125 17.23 5.87 7.91
N LEU A 126 17.14 4.55 8.13
CA LEU A 126 16.64 3.90 9.33
C LEU A 126 17.75 3.52 10.33
N LYS A 127 18.99 3.88 10.01
CA LYS A 127 20.16 3.69 10.87
C LYS A 127 20.87 5.03 11.04
N THR A 128 20.80 5.58 12.25
CA THR A 128 21.57 6.75 12.67
C THR A 128 22.65 6.32 13.66
N PRO A 129 23.66 7.16 13.95
CA PRO A 129 24.69 6.81 14.94
C PRO A 129 24.12 6.43 16.32
N ASP A 130 23.00 7.05 16.69
CA ASP A 130 22.40 6.90 18.02
C ASP A 130 21.23 5.89 18.05
N ARG A 131 20.72 5.46 16.88
CA ARG A 131 19.50 4.65 16.81
C ARG A 131 19.40 3.76 15.58
N VAL A 132 18.86 2.56 15.80
CA VAL A 132 18.56 1.57 14.78
C VAL A 132 17.09 1.25 14.88
N PHE A 133 16.34 1.43 13.79
CA PHE A 133 14.92 1.14 13.73
C PHE A 133 14.68 -0.22 13.05
N GLY A 134 13.74 -0.99 13.59
CA GLY A 134 13.20 -2.16 12.90
C GLY A 134 12.21 -1.72 11.83
N PHE A 135 12.09 -2.50 10.76
CA PHE A 135 11.14 -2.19 9.70
C PHE A 135 10.61 -3.44 9.02
N ASN A 136 9.40 -3.32 8.46
CA ASN A 136 8.82 -4.28 7.53
C ASN A 136 8.15 -3.50 6.39
N ILE A 137 8.51 -3.82 5.16
CA ILE A 137 7.95 -3.17 3.97
C ILE A 137 7.38 -4.26 3.06
N SER A 138 6.12 -4.13 2.70
CA SER A 138 5.45 -5.10 1.83
C SER A 138 4.45 -4.48 0.88
N LEU A 139 4.23 -5.15 -0.26
CA LEU A 139 3.10 -4.89 -1.15
C LEU A 139 1.99 -5.89 -0.86
N GLN A 140 0.79 -5.39 -0.68
CA GLN A 140 -0.38 -6.14 -0.25
C GLN A 140 -1.59 -5.83 -1.14
N LEU A 141 -2.54 -6.76 -1.25
CA LEU A 141 -3.83 -6.47 -1.88
C LEU A 141 -4.63 -5.48 -1.01
N LEU A 142 -5.59 -4.76 -1.58
CA LEU A 142 -6.38 -3.79 -0.83
C LEU A 142 -7.25 -4.46 0.25
N SER A 143 -7.71 -5.68 -0.02
CA SER A 143 -8.44 -6.54 0.92
C SER A 143 -7.60 -7.03 2.11
N SER A 144 -6.27 -6.85 2.08
CA SER A 144 -5.37 -7.23 3.16
C SER A 144 -5.63 -6.41 4.44
N ASN A 145 -5.51 -7.05 5.61
CA ASN A 145 -5.57 -6.37 6.90
C ASN A 145 -4.38 -6.74 7.79
N SER A 146 -4.21 -6.02 8.90
CA SER A 146 -3.05 -6.19 9.80
C SER A 146 -2.95 -7.58 10.43
N SER A 147 -4.08 -8.26 10.64
CA SER A 147 -4.13 -9.58 11.27
C SER A 147 -3.99 -10.73 10.26
N ASN A 148 -4.32 -10.48 9.00
CA ASN A 148 -4.23 -11.44 7.91
C ASN A 148 -3.68 -10.73 6.66
N PRO A 149 -2.34 -10.57 6.56
CA PRO A 149 -1.73 -9.91 5.43
C PRO A 149 -1.85 -10.77 4.16
N ILE A 150 -2.41 -10.19 3.11
CA ILE A 150 -2.51 -10.81 1.78
C ILE A 150 -1.57 -10.05 0.85
N TYR A 151 -0.49 -10.70 0.42
CA TYR A 151 0.57 -10.06 -0.37
C TYR A 151 0.24 -9.97 -1.86
N SER A 152 0.72 -8.91 -2.49
CA SER A 152 0.87 -8.85 -3.95
C SER A 152 1.91 -9.88 -4.38
N MET A 153 1.63 -10.68 -5.40
CA MET A 153 2.48 -11.81 -5.80
C MET A 153 3.02 -11.66 -7.23
N ASN A 154 4.30 -12.01 -7.40
CA ASN A 154 4.91 -12.33 -8.69
C ASN A 154 5.07 -13.84 -8.79
N GLY A 155 4.12 -14.50 -9.47
CA GLY A 155 4.01 -15.96 -9.44
C GLY A 155 3.74 -16.47 -8.03
N SER A 156 4.64 -17.28 -7.48
CA SER A 156 4.52 -17.88 -6.13
C SER A 156 5.24 -17.09 -5.03
N GLN A 157 5.91 -15.98 -5.36
CA GLN A 157 6.65 -15.17 -4.40
C GLN A 157 5.97 -13.81 -4.20
N PRO A 158 6.00 -13.23 -2.98
CA PRO A 158 5.57 -11.86 -2.77
C PRO A 158 6.39 -10.90 -3.65
N MET A 159 5.73 -9.93 -4.28
CA MET A 159 6.42 -8.90 -5.08
C MET A 159 7.36 -8.08 -4.23
N LEU A 160 6.97 -7.78 -2.99
CA LEU A 160 7.79 -7.06 -2.04
C LEU A 160 7.41 -7.53 -0.64
N LEU A 161 8.39 -8.09 0.07
CA LEU A 161 8.30 -8.42 1.49
C LEU A 161 9.72 -8.43 2.05
N ILE A 162 10.13 -7.30 2.63
CA ILE A 162 11.49 -7.08 3.12
C ILE A 162 11.48 -6.52 4.53
N GLY A 163 12.58 -6.76 5.26
CA GLY A 163 12.74 -6.33 6.65
C GLY A 163 12.48 -7.44 7.65
N GLU A 164 12.27 -7.07 8.90
CA GLU A 164 12.06 -7.97 10.03
C GLU A 164 10.57 -8.33 10.19
N PRO A 165 10.26 -9.49 10.80
CA PRO A 165 8.91 -9.75 11.28
C PRO A 165 8.47 -8.65 12.24
N ILE A 166 7.21 -8.22 12.11
CA ILE A 166 6.63 -7.21 13.01
C ILE A 166 6.61 -7.80 14.44
N PRO A 167 7.23 -7.14 15.43
CA PRO A 167 7.35 -7.65 16.79
C PRO A 167 6.03 -7.61 17.57
N ASP A 168 5.80 -8.63 18.40
CA ASP A 168 4.68 -8.68 19.33
C ASP A 168 4.94 -7.74 20.54
N GLY A 169 4.02 -6.82 20.81
CA GLY A 169 4.02 -6.01 22.04
C GLY A 169 4.96 -4.80 22.04
N SER A 170 5.49 -4.38 20.89
CA SER A 170 6.22 -3.10 20.77
C SER A 170 5.37 -2.02 20.08
N ASN A 171 5.75 -0.76 20.25
CA ASN A 171 5.12 0.35 19.54
C ASN A 171 5.55 0.31 18.07
N VAL A 172 4.62 -0.03 17.19
CA VAL A 172 4.83 -0.09 15.74
C VAL A 172 4.03 1.01 15.08
N ALA A 173 4.67 1.89 14.32
CA ALA A 173 3.96 2.76 13.39
C ALA A 173 3.80 2.08 12.05
N ARG A 174 2.57 2.03 11.55
CA ARG A 174 2.22 1.46 10.25
C ARG A 174 1.61 2.53 9.37
N TYR A 175 2.14 2.67 8.16
CA TYR A 175 1.63 3.57 7.15
C TYR A 175 1.27 2.77 5.89
N GLU A 176 0.07 3.03 5.37
CA GLU A 176 -0.47 2.34 4.19
C GLU A 176 -0.72 3.35 3.07
N ARG A 177 -0.37 2.99 1.85
CA ARG A 177 -0.55 3.83 0.67
C ARG A 177 -1.03 3.02 -0.51
N ILE A 178 -2.07 3.49 -1.18
CA ILE A 178 -2.53 2.90 -2.44
C ILE A 178 -1.56 3.31 -3.54
N ILE A 179 -1.09 2.33 -4.30
CA ILE A 179 -0.18 2.50 -5.43
C ILE A 179 -0.75 1.83 -6.67
N ALA A 180 -0.31 2.25 -7.84
CA ALA A 180 -0.51 1.55 -9.10
C ALA A 180 0.82 0.97 -9.59
N PHE A 181 0.78 -0.08 -10.41
CA PHE A 181 1.97 -0.57 -11.10
C PHE A 181 2.09 0.07 -12.48
N GLU A 182 3.31 0.42 -12.85
CA GLU A 182 3.67 0.82 -14.20
C GLU A 182 3.60 -0.37 -15.14
N ASN A 183 3.12 -0.13 -16.37
CA ASN A 183 2.90 -1.16 -17.40
C ASN A 183 2.01 -2.29 -16.91
N THR A 184 0.69 -2.12 -17.10
CA THR A 184 -0.30 -3.16 -16.82
C THR A 184 0.07 -4.43 -17.59
N THR A 185 0.17 -5.56 -16.87
CA THR A 185 0.45 -6.87 -17.45
C THR A 185 -0.76 -7.32 -18.27
N SER A 186 -0.89 -6.80 -19.49
CA SER A 186 -1.81 -7.34 -20.49
C SER A 186 -1.30 -8.71 -20.90
N VAL A 187 -2.11 -9.75 -20.70
CA VAL A 187 -1.70 -11.12 -21.00
C VAL A 187 -1.96 -11.44 -22.46
N SER A 188 -3.05 -10.92 -23.03
CA SER A 188 -3.40 -11.12 -24.45
C SER A 188 -4.27 -10.00 -24.99
N LYS A 189 -4.05 -9.65 -26.27
CA LYS A 189 -5.05 -8.91 -27.06
C LYS A 189 -6.15 -9.87 -27.52
N ILE A 190 -7.41 -9.45 -27.37
CA ILE A 190 -8.57 -10.18 -27.88
C ILE A 190 -9.21 -9.38 -29.00
N SER A 191 -9.35 -9.98 -30.17
CA SER A 191 -9.94 -9.30 -31.33
C SER A 191 -10.44 -10.32 -32.34
N SER A 192 -11.70 -10.19 -32.72
CA SER A 192 -12.21 -10.76 -33.97
C SER A 192 -11.60 -9.99 -35.18
N LYS A 193 -11.57 -10.54 -36.39
CA LYS A 193 -10.94 -9.88 -37.55
C LYS A 193 -11.68 -8.59 -37.94
N LEU A 194 -10.91 -7.60 -38.40
CA LEU A 194 -11.41 -6.29 -38.86
C LEU A 194 -12.28 -6.36 -40.13
N ASP A 195 -12.08 -7.36 -40.98
CA ASP A 195 -12.67 -7.41 -42.33
C ASP A 195 -13.65 -8.56 -42.55
N THR A 196 -14.03 -9.30 -41.49
CA THR A 196 -15.07 -10.34 -41.58
C THR A 196 -15.72 -10.55 -40.21
N PRO A 197 -17.06 -10.57 -40.09
CA PRO A 197 -17.72 -10.91 -38.84
C PRO A 197 -17.43 -12.37 -38.51
N ASN A 198 -16.40 -12.58 -37.68
CA ASN A 198 -15.98 -13.89 -37.24
C ASN A 198 -16.01 -13.98 -35.72
N THR A 199 -16.34 -15.15 -35.23
CA THR A 199 -16.18 -15.48 -33.82
C THR A 199 -14.78 -16.04 -33.61
N VAL A 200 -14.10 -15.54 -32.59
CA VAL A 200 -12.79 -16.04 -32.17
C VAL A 200 -12.90 -16.52 -30.73
N ASN A 201 -12.28 -17.67 -30.45
CA ASN A 201 -12.24 -18.26 -29.13
C ASN A 201 -10.84 -18.11 -28.54
N TYR A 202 -10.77 -17.74 -27.26
CA TYR A 202 -9.56 -17.63 -26.48
C TYR A 202 -9.72 -18.47 -25.22
N ASN A 203 -8.76 -19.36 -24.96
CA ASN A 203 -8.81 -20.27 -23.82
C ASN A 203 -7.64 -19.95 -22.89
N TYR A 204 -7.93 -19.71 -21.63
CA TYR A 204 -6.95 -19.40 -20.60
C TYR A 204 -7.00 -20.44 -19.48
N ALA A 205 -5.83 -20.95 -19.09
CA ALA A 205 -5.68 -21.79 -17.91
C ALA A 205 -5.14 -20.92 -16.77
N VAL A 206 -6.00 -20.54 -15.84
CA VAL A 206 -5.71 -19.55 -14.79
C VAL A 206 -5.55 -20.27 -13.45
N PRO A 207 -4.41 -20.16 -12.76
CA PRO A 207 -4.27 -20.70 -11.41
C PRO A 207 -5.05 -19.82 -10.42
N ALA A 208 -6.01 -20.42 -9.70
CA ALA A 208 -6.72 -19.79 -8.60
C ALA A 208 -5.97 -20.02 -7.26
N PRO A 209 -5.90 -19.01 -6.37
CA PRO A 209 -6.51 -17.69 -6.51
C PRO A 209 -5.72 -16.77 -7.45
N VAL A 210 -6.45 -15.92 -8.16
CA VAL A 210 -5.92 -14.84 -9.00
C VAL A 210 -6.14 -13.48 -8.32
N GLY A 211 -5.18 -12.57 -8.40
CA GLY A 211 -5.32 -11.21 -7.85
C GLY A 211 -6.29 -10.35 -8.66
N SER A 212 -6.22 -10.46 -9.99
CA SER A 212 -7.16 -9.84 -10.91
C SER A 212 -7.23 -10.61 -12.22
N PHE A 213 -8.44 -10.86 -12.72
CA PHE A 213 -8.69 -11.33 -14.08
C PHE A 213 -9.80 -10.48 -14.71
N VAL A 214 -9.42 -9.59 -15.62
CA VAL A 214 -10.32 -8.59 -16.19
C VAL A 214 -10.27 -8.60 -17.70
N ILE A 215 -11.45 -8.60 -18.31
CA ILE A 215 -11.64 -8.47 -19.74
C ILE A 215 -12.04 -7.03 -20.03
N VAL A 216 -11.31 -6.36 -20.91
CA VAL A 216 -11.61 -4.99 -21.31
C VAL A 216 -11.91 -4.97 -22.80
N ILE A 217 -13.16 -4.68 -23.15
CA ILE A 217 -13.57 -4.45 -24.53
C ILE A 217 -13.56 -2.96 -24.81
N THR A 218 -12.68 -2.55 -25.71
CA THR A 218 -12.41 -1.14 -26.02
C THR A 218 -13.24 -0.61 -27.19
N GLY A 219 -13.82 -1.50 -27.98
CA GLY A 219 -14.68 -1.12 -29.09
C GLY A 219 -15.08 -2.28 -29.97
N VAL A 220 -15.85 -1.93 -30.99
CA VAL A 220 -16.34 -2.82 -32.03
C VAL A 220 -15.39 -2.75 -33.22
N ASN A 221 -15.26 -3.83 -33.99
CA ASN A 221 -14.57 -3.79 -35.26
C ASN A 221 -15.51 -3.20 -36.33
N ASP A 222 -15.01 -2.26 -37.13
CA ASP A 222 -15.78 -1.63 -38.21
C ASP A 222 -15.95 -2.59 -39.40
N ASN A 223 -16.71 -3.66 -39.20
CA ASN A 223 -17.20 -4.48 -40.31
C ASN A 223 -18.36 -3.75 -40.97
N GLN A 224 -18.35 -3.64 -42.31
CA GLN A 224 -19.46 -3.14 -43.12
C GLN A 224 -20.74 -4.04 -43.07
N SER A 225 -20.80 -4.99 -42.13
CA SER A 225 -21.86 -5.98 -42.00
C SER A 225 -22.60 -5.75 -40.69
N ALA A 226 -23.94 -5.69 -40.76
CA ALA A 226 -24.87 -5.36 -39.66
C ALA A 226 -24.98 -6.44 -38.56
N THR A 227 -23.91 -7.18 -38.28
CA THR A 227 -23.88 -8.22 -37.25
C THR A 227 -23.56 -7.61 -35.89
N GLU A 228 -24.47 -7.82 -34.95
CA GLU A 228 -24.38 -7.34 -33.58
C GLU A 228 -23.10 -7.86 -32.90
N PRO A 229 -22.28 -6.99 -32.26
CA PRO A 229 -21.14 -7.43 -31.47
C PRO A 229 -21.61 -8.20 -30.24
N TRP A 230 -20.85 -9.21 -29.84
CA TRP A 230 -21.15 -9.95 -28.61
C TRP A 230 -19.90 -10.59 -28.02
N MET A 231 -19.99 -10.90 -26.73
CA MET A 231 -19.00 -11.67 -26.00
C MET A 231 -19.69 -12.67 -25.10
N ARG A 232 -19.18 -13.89 -25.10
CA ARG A 232 -19.57 -14.95 -24.17
C ARG A 232 -18.35 -15.43 -23.41
N VAL A 233 -18.47 -15.59 -22.10
CA VAL A 233 -17.41 -16.13 -21.26
C VAL A 233 -17.94 -17.29 -20.44
N ASP A 234 -17.24 -18.42 -20.54
CA ASP A 234 -17.51 -19.61 -19.75
C ASP A 234 -16.31 -19.85 -18.79
N VAL A 235 -16.58 -20.02 -17.50
CA VAL A 235 -15.60 -20.39 -16.47
C VAL A 235 -15.87 -21.84 -16.08
N ASN A 236 -14.91 -22.73 -16.31
CA ASN A 236 -15.07 -24.18 -16.17
C ASN A 236 -16.36 -24.70 -16.85
N SER A 237 -16.61 -24.25 -18.09
CA SER A 237 -17.79 -24.58 -18.88
C SER A 237 -19.13 -24.05 -18.34
N ILE A 238 -19.12 -23.22 -17.30
CA ILE A 238 -20.31 -22.51 -16.81
C ILE A 238 -20.32 -21.11 -17.42
N ASN A 239 -21.41 -20.76 -18.09
CA ASN A 239 -21.57 -19.41 -18.62
C ASN A 239 -21.72 -18.40 -17.49
N VAL A 240 -20.80 -17.44 -17.43
CA VAL A 240 -20.79 -16.36 -16.42
C VAL A 240 -21.08 -15.00 -17.04
N ILE A 241 -20.76 -14.83 -18.33
CA ILE A 241 -21.05 -13.60 -19.08
C ILE A 241 -21.61 -13.98 -20.46
N ASP A 242 -22.70 -13.33 -20.86
CA ASP A 242 -23.22 -13.28 -22.23
C ASP A 242 -23.75 -11.86 -22.45
N VAL A 243 -23.00 -11.06 -23.22
CA VAL A 243 -23.31 -9.65 -23.49
C VAL A 243 -23.36 -9.40 -24.99
N ARG A 244 -24.25 -8.49 -25.40
CA ARG A 244 -24.53 -8.20 -26.81
C ARG A 244 -24.71 -6.72 -27.07
N GLY A 245 -24.51 -6.33 -28.32
CA GLY A 245 -24.69 -4.96 -28.78
C GLY A 245 -23.76 -4.00 -28.04
N ASN A 246 -24.28 -2.84 -27.67
CA ASN A 246 -23.50 -1.77 -27.03
C ASN A 246 -22.99 -2.15 -25.63
N GLU A 247 -23.64 -3.09 -24.95
CA GLU A 247 -23.21 -3.56 -23.62
C GLU A 247 -21.90 -4.34 -23.67
N THR A 248 -21.52 -4.81 -24.86
CA THR A 248 -20.25 -5.52 -25.07
C THR A 248 -19.04 -4.62 -24.82
N ILE A 249 -19.15 -3.31 -25.02
CA ILE A 249 -18.04 -2.36 -24.78
C ILE A 249 -18.03 -1.98 -23.30
N SER A 250 -17.32 -2.78 -22.51
CA SER A 250 -17.20 -2.55 -21.07
C SER A 250 -15.96 -3.24 -20.49
N THR A 251 -15.81 -3.11 -19.18
CA THR A 251 -14.85 -3.85 -18.36
C THR A 251 -15.61 -4.92 -17.58
N PHE A 252 -15.12 -6.16 -17.66
CA PHE A 252 -15.73 -7.32 -17.00
C PHE A 252 -14.69 -7.97 -16.08
N ASP A 253 -14.97 -7.98 -14.79
CA ASP A 253 -14.10 -8.56 -13.78
C ASP A 253 -14.59 -9.96 -13.40
N LEU A 254 -13.76 -10.97 -13.64
CA LEU A 254 -14.01 -12.39 -13.36
C LEU A 254 -13.20 -12.89 -12.14
N THR A 255 -12.51 -11.99 -11.44
CA THR A 255 -11.66 -12.35 -10.29
C THR A 255 -12.44 -13.13 -9.24
N GLY A 256 -13.65 -12.66 -8.91
CA GLY A 256 -14.53 -13.34 -7.95
C GLY A 256 -15.03 -14.70 -8.45
N ASP A 257 -15.35 -14.83 -9.74
CA ASP A 257 -15.84 -16.08 -10.33
C ASP A 257 -14.73 -17.15 -10.37
N ILE A 258 -13.50 -16.76 -10.71
CA ILE A 258 -12.35 -17.65 -10.73
C ILE A 258 -11.97 -18.09 -9.31
N ASN A 259 -11.96 -17.16 -8.35
CA ASN A 259 -11.54 -17.44 -6.97
C ASN A 259 -12.53 -18.28 -6.15
N GLN A 260 -13.71 -18.61 -6.71
CA GLN A 260 -14.61 -19.62 -6.12
C GLN A 260 -14.06 -21.05 -6.27
N TYR A 261 -13.13 -21.27 -7.20
CA TYR A 261 -12.53 -22.57 -7.47
C TYR A 261 -11.13 -22.68 -6.85
N SER A 262 -10.61 -23.90 -6.80
CA SER A 262 -9.23 -24.18 -6.40
C SER A 262 -8.46 -24.84 -7.55
N GLY A 263 -7.17 -24.57 -7.65
CA GLY A 263 -6.32 -25.12 -8.70
C GLY A 263 -6.43 -24.36 -10.02
N THR A 264 -6.24 -25.05 -11.15
CA THR A 264 -6.31 -24.43 -12.48
C THR A 264 -7.76 -24.33 -12.94
N VAL A 265 -8.19 -23.11 -13.26
CA VAL A 265 -9.52 -22.77 -13.77
C VAL A 265 -9.42 -22.49 -15.26
N ASN A 266 -10.29 -23.11 -16.05
CA ASN A 266 -10.38 -22.85 -17.48
C ASN A 266 -11.33 -21.68 -17.74
N VAL A 267 -10.86 -20.66 -18.44
CA VAL A 267 -11.67 -19.51 -18.86
C VAL A 267 -11.71 -19.47 -20.37
N ASP A 268 -12.88 -19.75 -20.94
CA ASP A 268 -13.13 -19.77 -22.37
C ASP A 268 -13.88 -18.50 -22.77
N ILE A 269 -13.22 -17.64 -23.56
CA ILE A 269 -13.75 -16.35 -24.01
C ILE A 269 -14.04 -16.43 -25.50
N GLN A 270 -15.29 -16.26 -25.87
CA GLN A 270 -15.73 -16.15 -27.25
C GLN A 270 -16.10 -14.70 -27.54
N VAL A 271 -15.49 -14.11 -28.57
CA VAL A 271 -15.76 -12.74 -28.99
C VAL A 271 -16.16 -12.68 -30.45
N HIS A 272 -17.11 -11.80 -30.76
CA HIS A 272 -17.58 -11.57 -32.10
C HIS A 272 -17.69 -10.07 -32.37
N ASN A 273 -17.07 -9.63 -33.47
CA ASN A 273 -17.04 -8.25 -33.93
C ASN A 273 -16.52 -7.22 -32.89
N VAL A 274 -15.66 -7.62 -31.95
CA VAL A 274 -15.07 -6.72 -30.95
C VAL A 274 -13.55 -6.76 -30.91
N ARG A 275 -12.98 -5.73 -30.28
CA ARG A 275 -11.56 -5.60 -29.95
C ARG A 275 -11.36 -5.17 -28.49
N GLY A 276 -10.35 -5.73 -27.87
CA GLY A 276 -10.07 -5.55 -26.45
C GLY A 276 -8.80 -6.28 -26.03
N TYR A 277 -8.67 -6.49 -24.72
CA TYR A 277 -7.58 -7.25 -24.14
C TYR A 277 -8.01 -7.89 -22.82
N VAL A 278 -7.23 -8.86 -22.38
CA VAL A 278 -7.39 -9.54 -21.09
C VAL A 278 -6.19 -9.21 -20.21
N ILE A 279 -6.47 -8.85 -18.96
CA ILE A 279 -5.49 -8.68 -17.91
C ILE A 279 -5.65 -9.85 -16.95
N SER A 280 -4.56 -10.53 -16.63
CA SER A 280 -4.51 -11.53 -15.57
C SER A 280 -3.22 -11.35 -14.77
N THR A 281 -3.35 -11.12 -13.48
CA THR A 281 -2.20 -10.85 -12.61
C THR A 281 -2.49 -11.19 -11.17
N ASN A 282 -1.44 -11.52 -10.41
CA ASN A 282 -1.50 -11.64 -8.96
C ASN A 282 -0.84 -10.44 -8.25
N ALA A 283 -0.38 -9.45 -9.02
CA ALA A 283 0.29 -8.27 -8.50
C ALA A 283 -0.65 -7.35 -7.72
N GLY A 284 -1.93 -7.30 -8.08
CA GLY A 284 -2.88 -6.37 -7.48
C GLY A 284 -4.29 -6.54 -8.03
N GLU A 285 -5.16 -5.62 -7.63
CA GLU A 285 -6.56 -5.52 -8.05
C GLU A 285 -6.68 -4.50 -9.19
N TYR A 286 -7.65 -4.66 -10.09
CA TYR A 286 -7.85 -3.74 -11.20
C TYR A 286 -8.86 -2.65 -10.84
N ILE A 287 -8.39 -1.40 -10.73
CA ILE A 287 -9.24 -0.25 -10.39
C ILE A 287 -8.91 0.91 -11.32
N GLY A 288 -9.95 1.48 -11.95
CA GLY A 288 -9.81 2.71 -12.75
C GLY A 288 -8.84 2.58 -13.93
N GLY A 289 -8.71 1.39 -14.54
CA GLY A 289 -7.80 1.17 -15.67
C GLY A 289 -6.37 0.80 -15.30
N ARG A 290 -6.05 0.65 -14.00
CA ARG A 290 -4.71 0.35 -13.49
C ARG A 290 -4.76 -0.86 -12.56
N ILE A 291 -3.65 -1.60 -12.48
CA ILE A 291 -3.45 -2.58 -11.42
C ILE A 291 -2.93 -1.83 -10.21
N VAL A 292 -3.65 -1.97 -9.10
CA VAL A 292 -3.38 -1.27 -7.86
C VAL A 292 -3.11 -2.26 -6.73
N ALA A 293 -2.28 -1.82 -5.80
CA ALA A 293 -1.98 -2.54 -4.58
C ALA A 293 -1.79 -1.54 -3.45
N LYS A 294 -1.50 -2.07 -2.27
CA LYS A 294 -1.25 -1.32 -1.05
C LYS A 294 0.22 -1.49 -0.65
N LEU A 295 0.98 -0.42 -0.68
CA LEU A 295 2.28 -0.38 -0.01
C LEU A 295 2.06 -0.22 1.49
N VAL A 296 2.62 -1.14 2.27
CA VAL A 296 2.57 -1.13 3.73
C VAL A 296 3.98 -0.99 4.26
N VAL A 297 4.21 0.07 5.04
CA VAL A 297 5.48 0.36 5.72
C VAL A 297 5.23 0.33 7.22
N ALA A 298 5.89 -0.57 7.92
CA ALA A 298 5.88 -0.65 9.38
C ALA A 298 7.28 -0.36 9.94
N VAL A 299 7.37 0.42 11.01
CA VAL A 299 8.62 0.82 11.67
C VAL A 299 8.46 0.79 13.19
N TRP A 300 9.49 0.38 13.92
CA TRP A 300 9.54 0.35 15.39
C TRP A 300 10.94 0.67 15.95
#